data_AF-A0A2P4YLK3-F1
#
_entry.id   AF-A0A2P4YLK3-F1
#
_cell.length_a   1.000
_cell.length_b   1.000
_cell.length_c   1.000
_cell.angle_alpha   90.00
_cell.angle_beta   90.00
_cell.angle_gamma   90.00
#
_symmetry.space_group_name_H-M   'P 1'
#
loop_
_entity.id
_entity.type
_entity.pdbx_description
1 polymer ?
#
loop_
_entity_poly.entity_id
_entity_poly.type
_entity_poly.pdbx_seq_one_letter_code
_entity_poly.pdbx_strand_id
1 'polypeptide(L)'
;MGKAKKLRTISHKKRAPPTGGPSTAELEELQAMDLSIMAADEVQLFKGLVDLQGAVREATCVAIATMFGDAESDEAEARSRRKLQRMVDAGLLKKLIPRVVDPLPMVRQHALGALRNMSVTGGLELCELMTTQNVVTPLVKVITENATDTALNGSGDLRAVQLLEQAVALLSNLCESCQAAINELTQGELLPPIFKVAAQGRVHTALHLETLKLLLLITEGNAQLNEVIAANSAYQQTIGALIQADQLSLQVRLEAVGIAMNLQTIMQVEDNVTRIVPVLEAALAYDAVNVVQMAQQASQNFELSQKSLLEDENVDDDT
;
A
#
# COMPACT_ATOMS: atom_id res chain seq x y z
N MET A 1 44.61 -25.17 -23.08
CA MET A 1 43.43 -26.06 -23.16
C MET A 1 42.45 -25.70 -22.05
N GLY A 2 41.53 -24.78 -22.32
CA GLY A 2 40.54 -24.29 -21.34
C GLY A 2 39.27 -25.13 -21.35
N LYS A 3 38.91 -25.71 -20.20
CA LYS A 3 37.66 -26.47 -20.03
C LYS A 3 36.47 -25.50 -19.95
N ALA A 4 35.59 -25.54 -20.95
CA ALA A 4 34.34 -24.79 -20.94
C ALA A 4 33.40 -25.31 -19.82
N LYS A 5 32.92 -24.40 -18.96
CA LYS A 5 31.89 -24.69 -17.96
C LYS A 5 30.55 -24.94 -18.67
N LYS A 6 29.95 -26.12 -18.45
CA LYS A 6 28.58 -26.43 -18.91
C LYS A 6 27.58 -25.45 -18.26
N LEU A 7 26.79 -24.76 -19.08
CA LEU A 7 25.61 -24.04 -18.62
C LEU A 7 24.64 -25.03 -17.93
N ARG A 8 24.20 -24.69 -16.71
CA ARG A 8 23.14 -25.43 -16.02
C ARG A 8 21.83 -25.20 -16.76
N THR A 9 21.29 -26.24 -17.36
CA THR A 9 19.94 -26.26 -17.92
C THR A 9 18.92 -26.05 -16.80
N ILE A 10 18.20 -24.92 -16.85
CA ILE A 10 17.07 -24.64 -15.96
C ILE A 10 15.99 -25.68 -16.25
N SER A 11 15.64 -26.48 -15.25
CA SER A 11 14.59 -27.50 -15.34
C SER A 11 13.26 -26.87 -15.77
N HIS A 12 12.61 -27.47 -16.76
CA HIS A 12 11.28 -27.06 -17.26
C HIS A 12 10.21 -26.98 -16.17
N LYS A 13 10.42 -27.61 -14.99
CA LYS A 13 9.50 -27.56 -13.85
C LYS A 13 9.40 -26.18 -13.17
N LYS A 14 10.36 -25.27 -13.40
CA LYS A 14 10.38 -23.93 -12.78
C LYS A 14 10.07 -22.79 -13.76
N ARG A 15 9.65 -23.11 -14.98
CA ARG A 15 9.37 -22.10 -16.01
C ARG A 15 7.91 -21.68 -15.91
N ALA A 16 7.67 -20.39 -15.63
CA ALA A 16 6.32 -19.81 -15.69
C ALA A 16 5.73 -20.04 -17.10
N PRO A 17 4.50 -20.55 -17.22
CA PRO A 17 3.90 -20.83 -18.51
C PRO A 17 3.63 -19.52 -19.28
N PRO A 18 3.76 -19.53 -20.62
CA PRO A 18 3.60 -18.32 -21.44
C PRO A 18 2.18 -17.73 -21.39
N THR A 19 1.20 -18.47 -20.87
CA THR A 19 -0.19 -18.04 -20.66
C THR A 19 -0.41 -17.35 -19.31
N GLY A 20 0.60 -17.26 -18.44
CA GLY A 20 0.48 -16.65 -17.11
C GLY A 20 -0.31 -17.47 -16.09
N GLY A 21 -0.67 -18.73 -16.41
CA GLY A 21 -1.28 -19.67 -15.47
C GLY A 21 -0.29 -20.23 -14.43
N PRO A 22 -0.75 -21.02 -13.45
CA PRO A 22 0.14 -21.71 -12.52
C PRO A 22 1.00 -22.74 -13.25
N SER A 23 2.23 -22.89 -12.78
CA SER A 23 3.14 -23.98 -13.16
C SER A 23 2.63 -25.34 -12.66
N THR A 24 3.12 -26.41 -13.28
CA THR A 24 2.78 -27.78 -12.86
C THR A 24 3.24 -28.09 -11.43
N ALA A 25 4.33 -27.48 -10.98
CA ALA A 25 4.80 -27.61 -9.60
C ALA A 25 3.83 -26.98 -8.59
N GLU A 26 3.25 -25.81 -8.92
CA GLU A 26 2.26 -25.15 -8.05
C GLU A 26 0.97 -25.97 -7.93
N LEU A 27 0.59 -26.70 -8.98
CA LEU A 27 -0.56 -27.62 -8.99
C LEU A 27 -0.32 -28.88 -8.16
N GLU A 28 0.90 -29.44 -8.18
CA GLU A 28 1.27 -30.60 -7.35
C GLU A 28 1.31 -30.24 -5.86
N GLU A 29 1.84 -29.06 -5.49
CA GLU A 29 1.84 -28.58 -4.10
C GLU A 29 0.41 -28.38 -3.54
N LEU A 30 -0.54 -27.97 -4.38
CA LEU A 30 -1.96 -27.85 -4.01
C LEU A 30 -2.59 -29.19 -3.61
N GLN A 31 -2.21 -30.28 -4.29
CA GLN A 31 -2.72 -31.61 -3.99
C GLN A 31 -2.14 -32.18 -2.68
N ALA A 32 -1.00 -31.65 -2.24
CA ALA A 32 -0.30 -32.07 -1.03
C ALA A 32 -0.67 -31.28 0.23
N MET A 33 -1.54 -30.26 0.12
CA MET A 33 -1.94 -29.44 1.26
C MET A 33 -2.95 -30.17 2.15
N ASP A 34 -2.65 -30.24 3.44
CA ASP A 34 -3.61 -30.72 4.43
C ASP A 34 -4.64 -29.62 4.73
N LEU A 35 -5.81 -29.76 4.10
CA LEU A 35 -6.93 -28.84 4.21
C LEU A 35 -8.04 -29.40 5.12
N SER A 36 -7.80 -30.50 5.84
CA SER A 36 -8.85 -31.25 6.55
C SER A 36 -9.52 -30.47 7.68
N ILE A 37 -8.87 -29.40 8.17
CA ILE A 37 -9.32 -28.54 9.28
C ILE A 37 -9.96 -27.22 8.82
N MET A 38 -10.01 -26.97 7.51
CA MET A 38 -10.55 -25.71 6.95
C MET A 38 -12.00 -25.85 6.52
N ALA A 39 -12.72 -24.73 6.56
CA ALA A 39 -14.08 -24.68 6.04
C ALA A 39 -14.09 -24.79 4.50
N ALA A 40 -15.16 -25.35 3.93
CA ALA A 40 -15.22 -25.64 2.50
C ALA A 40 -15.11 -24.38 1.61
N ASP A 41 -15.63 -23.26 2.09
CA ASP A 41 -15.51 -21.94 1.47
C ASP A 41 -14.05 -21.46 1.47
N GLU A 42 -13.33 -21.63 2.58
CA GLU A 42 -11.90 -21.26 2.67
C GLU A 42 -11.08 -22.09 1.68
N VAL A 43 -11.31 -23.40 1.58
CA VAL A 43 -10.65 -24.29 0.60
C VAL A 43 -10.90 -23.85 -0.84
N GLN A 44 -12.10 -23.38 -1.15
CA GLN A 44 -12.42 -22.88 -2.49
C GLN A 44 -11.59 -21.64 -2.85
N LEU A 45 -11.29 -20.75 -1.88
CA LEU A 45 -10.44 -19.59 -2.13
C LEU A 45 -9.03 -19.99 -2.55
N PHE A 46 -8.45 -21.03 -1.95
CA PHE A 46 -7.11 -21.52 -2.35
C PHE A 46 -7.09 -22.04 -3.78
N LYS A 47 -8.15 -22.73 -4.20
CA LYS A 47 -8.32 -23.19 -5.59
C LYS A 47 -8.55 -22.02 -6.54
N GLY A 48 -9.38 -21.06 -6.13
CA GLY A 48 -9.70 -19.88 -6.93
C GLY A 48 -8.48 -19.00 -7.22
N LEU A 49 -7.55 -18.86 -6.28
CA LEU A 49 -6.31 -18.09 -6.47
C LEU A 49 -5.41 -18.61 -7.59
N VAL A 50 -5.47 -19.92 -7.88
CA VAL A 50 -4.65 -20.56 -8.91
C VAL A 50 -5.47 -20.97 -10.13
N ASP A 51 -6.72 -20.56 -10.23
CA ASP A 51 -7.56 -20.96 -11.35
C ASP A 51 -6.99 -20.43 -12.67
N LEU A 52 -7.15 -21.20 -13.75
CA LEU A 52 -6.73 -20.80 -15.09
C LEU A 52 -7.57 -19.61 -15.59
N GLN A 53 -8.82 -19.52 -15.15
CA GLN A 53 -9.74 -18.45 -15.49
C GLN A 53 -9.43 -17.19 -14.66
N GLY A 54 -9.08 -16.12 -15.37
CA GLY A 54 -8.80 -14.82 -14.77
C GLY A 54 -9.92 -14.28 -13.88
N ALA A 55 -11.16 -14.39 -14.33
CA ALA A 55 -12.33 -13.93 -13.58
C ALA A 55 -12.50 -14.66 -12.23
N VAL A 56 -12.13 -15.95 -12.16
CA VAL A 56 -12.17 -16.71 -10.90
C VAL A 56 -11.08 -16.21 -9.96
N ARG A 57 -9.86 -15.98 -10.46
CA ARG A 57 -8.77 -15.39 -9.65
C ARG A 57 -9.15 -14.01 -9.12
N GLU A 58 -9.74 -13.18 -9.98
CA GLU A 58 -10.20 -11.84 -9.62
C GLU A 58 -11.26 -11.88 -8.52
N ALA A 59 -12.36 -12.63 -8.73
CA ALA A 59 -13.42 -12.79 -7.73
C ALA A 59 -12.89 -13.35 -6.41
N THR A 60 -11.91 -14.24 -6.47
CA THR A 60 -11.25 -14.78 -5.27
C THR A 60 -10.44 -13.72 -4.53
N CYS A 61 -9.67 -12.89 -5.24
CA CYS A 61 -8.92 -11.79 -4.62
C CYS A 61 -9.87 -10.76 -4.00
N VAL A 62 -10.99 -10.44 -4.67
CA VAL A 62 -12.06 -9.59 -4.11
C VAL A 62 -12.59 -10.18 -2.81
N ALA A 63 -12.96 -11.47 -2.82
CA ALA A 63 -13.50 -12.14 -1.64
C ALA A 63 -12.52 -12.12 -0.46
N ILE A 64 -11.22 -12.33 -0.70
CA ILE A 64 -10.18 -12.24 0.35
C ILE A 64 -10.03 -10.80 0.84
N ALA A 65 -10.02 -9.81 -0.06
CA ALA A 65 -9.91 -8.40 0.31
C ALA A 65 -11.08 -7.94 1.20
N THR A 66 -12.30 -8.35 0.86
CA THR A 66 -13.50 -8.08 1.68
C THR A 66 -13.45 -8.83 3.01
N MET A 67 -12.98 -10.09 3.02
CA MET A 67 -12.92 -10.92 4.23
C MET A 67 -12.02 -10.32 5.32
N PHE A 68 -10.94 -9.63 4.94
CA PHE A 68 -9.96 -9.05 5.85
C PHE A 68 -9.96 -7.51 5.84
N GLY A 69 -11.03 -6.89 5.35
CA GLY A 69 -11.22 -5.44 5.38
C GLY A 69 -11.64 -4.92 6.75
N ASP A 70 -12.25 -3.73 6.77
CA ASP A 70 -12.65 -3.05 7.99
C ASP A 70 -13.64 -3.89 8.82
N ALA A 71 -13.37 -3.99 10.12
CA ALA A 71 -14.22 -4.71 11.08
C ALA A 71 -15.14 -3.74 11.82
N GLU A 72 -16.42 -4.10 11.94
CA GLU A 72 -17.44 -3.28 12.61
C GLU A 72 -17.37 -3.36 14.15
N SER A 73 -16.67 -4.35 14.71
CA SER A 73 -16.47 -4.51 16.15
C SER A 73 -15.16 -5.23 16.48
N ASP A 74 -14.66 -5.02 17.70
CA ASP A 74 -13.47 -5.71 18.23
C ASP A 74 -13.62 -7.24 18.18
N GLU A 75 -14.84 -7.78 18.40
CA GLU A 75 -15.04 -9.22 18.29
C GLU A 75 -15.00 -9.70 16.84
N ALA A 76 -15.48 -8.91 15.89
CA ALA A 76 -15.37 -9.22 14.47
C ALA A 76 -13.91 -9.20 14.03
N GLU A 77 -13.13 -8.23 14.50
CA GLU A 77 -11.70 -8.15 14.25
C GLU A 77 -10.98 -9.37 14.83
N ALA A 78 -11.22 -9.73 16.09
CA ALA A 78 -10.60 -10.91 16.71
C ALA A 78 -10.95 -12.22 15.98
N ARG A 79 -12.17 -12.36 15.47
CA ARG A 79 -12.56 -13.51 14.62
C ARG A 79 -11.81 -13.49 13.29
N SER A 80 -11.72 -12.33 12.65
CA SER A 80 -11.00 -12.12 11.39
C SER A 80 -9.52 -12.49 11.54
N ARG A 81 -8.85 -12.03 12.60
CA ARG A 81 -7.45 -12.38 12.93
C ARG A 81 -7.24 -13.89 13.07
N ARG A 82 -8.10 -14.59 13.81
CA ARG A 82 -8.00 -16.06 13.96
C ARG A 82 -8.22 -16.78 12.63
N LYS A 83 -9.13 -16.28 11.79
CA LYS A 83 -9.36 -16.84 10.45
C LYS A 83 -8.15 -16.64 9.55
N LEU A 84 -7.61 -15.42 9.54
CA LEU A 84 -6.41 -15.04 8.82
C LEU A 84 -5.23 -15.94 9.20
N GLN A 85 -4.98 -16.12 10.50
CA GLN A 85 -3.91 -16.99 10.98
C GLN A 85 -4.02 -18.41 10.43
N ARG A 86 -5.20 -19.05 10.54
CA ARG A 86 -5.41 -20.40 10.01
C ARG A 86 -5.16 -20.49 8.51
N MET A 87 -5.63 -19.50 7.74
CA MET A 87 -5.42 -19.49 6.29
C MET A 87 -3.94 -19.23 5.94
N VAL A 88 -3.25 -18.38 6.68
CA VAL A 88 -1.81 -18.13 6.51
C VAL A 88 -1.00 -19.39 6.81
N ASP A 89 -1.32 -20.09 7.91
CA ASP A 89 -0.69 -21.38 8.28
C ASP A 89 -0.90 -22.44 7.20
N ALA A 90 -2.08 -22.44 6.57
CA ALA A 90 -2.39 -23.27 5.42
C ALA A 90 -1.68 -22.82 4.12
N GLY A 91 -0.94 -21.70 4.11
CA GLY A 91 -0.14 -21.26 2.96
C GLY A 91 -0.85 -20.29 2.01
N LEU A 92 -1.81 -19.50 2.51
CA LEU A 92 -2.51 -18.47 1.72
C LEU A 92 -1.53 -17.52 1.01
N LEU A 93 -0.54 -17.00 1.73
CA LEU A 93 0.42 -16.03 1.22
C LEU A 93 1.19 -16.55 -0.01
N LYS A 94 1.59 -17.83 0.01
CA LYS A 94 2.30 -18.48 -1.12
C LYS A 94 1.50 -18.44 -2.42
N LYS A 95 0.17 -18.37 -2.35
CA LYS A 95 -0.73 -18.33 -3.51
C LYS A 95 -1.17 -16.92 -3.86
N LEU A 96 -1.33 -16.05 -2.87
CA LEU A 96 -1.78 -14.68 -3.05
C LEU A 96 -0.66 -13.75 -3.53
N ILE A 97 0.57 -13.85 -2.98
CA ILE A 97 1.69 -12.98 -3.36
C ILE A 97 1.98 -13.03 -4.89
N PRO A 98 2.01 -14.20 -5.56
CA PRO A 98 2.17 -14.26 -7.02
C PRO A 98 1.08 -13.55 -7.83
N ARG A 99 -0.08 -13.24 -7.24
CA ARG A 99 -1.18 -12.50 -7.93
C ARG A 99 -0.91 -11.00 -8.04
N VAL A 100 0.02 -10.45 -7.27
CA VAL A 100 0.45 -9.04 -7.38
C VAL A 100 1.00 -8.72 -8.78
N VAL A 101 1.55 -9.74 -9.47
CA VAL A 101 2.12 -9.63 -10.82
C VAL A 101 1.34 -10.45 -11.86
N ASP A 102 0.06 -10.75 -11.57
CA ASP A 102 -0.82 -11.45 -12.52
C ASP A 102 -0.92 -10.69 -13.85
N PRO A 103 -1.04 -11.38 -15.00
CA PRO A 103 -1.24 -10.70 -16.29
C PRO A 103 -2.48 -9.81 -16.35
N LEU A 104 -3.49 -10.07 -15.51
CA LEU A 104 -4.73 -9.31 -15.51
C LEU A 104 -4.68 -8.15 -14.50
N PRO A 105 -4.88 -6.89 -14.95
CA PRO A 105 -4.84 -5.71 -14.08
C PRO A 105 -5.74 -5.80 -12.86
N MET A 106 -6.98 -6.29 -13.02
CA MET A 106 -7.93 -6.39 -11.92
C MET A 106 -7.50 -7.43 -10.88
N VAL A 107 -6.86 -8.53 -11.29
CA VAL A 107 -6.32 -9.51 -10.33
C VAL A 107 -5.22 -8.87 -9.50
N ARG A 108 -4.30 -8.12 -10.13
CA ARG A 108 -3.22 -7.39 -9.41
C ARG A 108 -3.78 -6.41 -8.38
N GLN A 109 -4.77 -5.62 -8.79
CA GLN A 109 -5.39 -4.61 -7.94
C GLN A 109 -6.02 -5.22 -6.69
N HIS A 110 -6.85 -6.25 -6.87
CA HIS A 110 -7.51 -6.91 -5.74
C HIS A 110 -6.55 -7.75 -4.89
N ALA A 111 -5.51 -8.34 -5.49
CA ALA A 111 -4.47 -9.05 -4.74
C ALA A 111 -3.68 -8.10 -3.82
N LEU A 112 -3.30 -6.91 -4.32
CA LEU A 112 -2.66 -5.88 -3.51
C LEU A 112 -3.58 -5.37 -2.40
N GLY A 113 -4.84 -5.07 -2.73
CA GLY A 113 -5.83 -4.67 -1.73
C GLY A 113 -6.03 -5.74 -0.64
N ALA A 114 -6.09 -7.02 -1.02
CA ALA A 114 -6.16 -8.13 -0.08
C ALA A 114 -4.93 -8.18 0.83
N LEU A 115 -3.72 -8.11 0.29
CA LEU A 115 -2.49 -8.13 1.08
C LEU A 115 -2.37 -6.92 2.01
N ARG A 116 -2.75 -5.72 1.55
CA ARG A 116 -2.83 -4.50 2.39
C ARG A 116 -3.77 -4.74 3.58
N ASN A 117 -4.99 -5.17 3.32
CA ASN A 117 -6.00 -5.42 4.34
C ASN A 117 -5.54 -6.50 5.34
N MET A 118 -4.92 -7.57 4.83
CA MET A 118 -4.32 -8.61 5.66
C MET A 118 -3.19 -8.07 6.53
N SER A 119 -2.30 -7.21 6.01
CA SER A 119 -1.19 -6.64 6.80
C SER A 119 -1.66 -5.83 8.00
N VAL A 120 -2.79 -5.11 7.88
CA VAL A 120 -3.43 -4.41 9.00
C VAL A 120 -4.05 -5.42 9.97
N THR A 121 -4.86 -6.36 9.45
CA THR A 121 -5.55 -7.36 10.28
C THR A 121 -4.57 -8.23 11.07
N GLY A 122 -3.52 -8.73 10.42
CA GLY A 122 -2.53 -9.62 11.03
C GLY A 122 -1.46 -8.90 11.85
N GLY A 123 -1.31 -7.59 11.68
CA GLY A 123 -0.33 -6.78 12.39
C GLY A 123 1.12 -7.19 12.16
N LEU A 124 1.97 -6.87 13.15
CA LEU A 124 3.43 -6.98 13.08
C LEU A 124 3.93 -8.36 12.62
N GLU A 125 3.41 -9.44 13.24
CA GLU A 125 3.84 -10.82 12.97
C GLU A 125 3.57 -11.22 11.52
N LEU A 126 2.42 -10.82 10.98
CA LEU A 126 2.08 -11.13 9.59
C LEU A 126 2.91 -10.30 8.60
N CYS A 127 3.18 -9.03 8.90
CA CYS A 127 4.04 -8.19 8.07
C CYS A 127 5.47 -8.77 7.97
N GLU A 128 6.02 -9.24 9.08
CA GLU A 128 7.34 -9.90 9.10
C GLU A 128 7.32 -11.21 8.28
N LEU A 129 6.27 -12.01 8.41
CA LEU A 129 6.10 -13.23 7.63
C LEU A 129 5.93 -12.94 6.13
N MET A 130 5.15 -11.93 5.75
CA MET A 130 4.99 -11.50 4.36
C MET A 130 6.32 -11.07 3.75
N THR A 131 7.13 -10.31 4.50
CA THR A 131 8.48 -9.90 4.10
C THR A 131 9.38 -11.11 3.89
N THR A 132 9.39 -12.05 4.85
CA THR A 132 10.13 -13.32 4.74
C THR A 132 9.69 -14.17 3.54
N GLN A 133 8.42 -14.06 3.12
CA GLN A 133 7.87 -14.70 1.92
C GLN A 133 8.06 -13.88 0.64
N ASN A 134 8.95 -12.89 0.64
CA ASN A 134 9.34 -12.06 -0.49
C ASN A 134 8.20 -11.23 -1.11
N VAL A 135 7.28 -10.69 -0.30
CA VAL A 135 6.23 -9.78 -0.80
C VAL A 135 6.80 -8.48 -1.40
N VAL A 136 7.98 -8.02 -0.95
CA VAL A 136 8.57 -6.76 -1.42
C VAL A 136 9.04 -6.88 -2.88
N THR A 137 9.52 -8.04 -3.32
CA THR A 137 9.98 -8.26 -4.70
C THR A 137 8.91 -7.93 -5.76
N PRO A 138 7.66 -8.47 -5.70
CA PRO A 138 6.62 -8.06 -6.63
C PRO A 138 6.17 -6.59 -6.44
N LEU A 139 6.30 -6.01 -5.24
CA LEU A 139 6.06 -4.57 -5.03
C LEU A 139 7.08 -3.70 -5.77
N VAL A 140 8.36 -4.07 -5.74
CA VAL A 140 9.43 -3.41 -6.51
C VAL A 140 9.02 -3.31 -7.99
N LYS A 141 8.57 -4.43 -8.56
CA LYS A 141 8.12 -4.49 -9.94
C LYS A 141 6.91 -3.58 -10.19
N VAL A 142 5.85 -3.71 -9.39
CA VAL A 142 4.61 -2.93 -9.58
C VAL A 142 4.89 -1.43 -9.46
N ILE A 143 5.62 -1.00 -8.45
CA ILE A 143 5.90 0.42 -8.23
C ILE A 143 6.74 0.99 -9.38
N THR A 144 7.79 0.27 -9.78
CA THR A 144 8.68 0.70 -10.88
C THR A 144 7.95 0.78 -12.22
N GLU A 145 7.08 -0.18 -12.54
CA GLU A 145 6.34 -0.22 -13.80
C GLU A 145 5.22 0.84 -13.89
N ASN A 146 4.64 1.25 -12.75
CA ASN A 146 3.48 2.13 -12.73
C ASN A 146 3.81 3.60 -12.40
N ALA A 147 4.98 3.90 -11.81
CA ALA A 147 5.47 5.26 -11.53
C ALA A 147 5.93 6.01 -12.81
N THR A 148 5.02 6.13 -13.77
CA THR A 148 5.24 6.74 -15.08
C THR A 148 4.73 8.18 -15.12
N ASP A 149 5.31 9.02 -15.97
CA ASP A 149 4.84 10.41 -16.10
C ASP A 149 3.37 10.48 -16.58
N THR A 150 2.93 9.46 -17.36
CA THR A 150 1.54 9.31 -17.80
C THR A 150 0.57 8.97 -16.67
N ALA A 151 1.01 8.23 -15.65
CA ALA A 151 0.18 7.96 -14.48
C ALA A 151 0.12 9.20 -13.56
N LEU A 152 1.24 9.91 -13.40
CA LEU A 152 1.39 10.96 -12.38
C LEU A 152 0.95 12.35 -12.85
N ASN A 153 0.99 12.67 -14.15
CA ASN A 153 0.62 13.98 -14.67
C ASN A 153 -0.72 13.94 -15.48
N GLY A 154 -1.82 14.49 -14.93
CA GLY A 154 -3.05 14.77 -15.69
C GLY A 154 -4.17 13.72 -15.60
N SER A 155 -4.94 13.55 -16.69
CA SER A 155 -6.03 12.55 -16.84
C SER A 155 -5.49 11.12 -16.98
N GLY A 156 -4.59 10.75 -16.08
CA GLY A 156 -3.67 9.62 -16.19
C GLY A 156 -4.36 8.25 -16.18
N ASP A 157 -3.53 7.22 -16.30
CA ASP A 157 -3.99 5.83 -16.11
C ASP A 157 -4.39 5.64 -14.64
N LEU A 158 -5.68 5.89 -14.34
CA LEU A 158 -6.24 5.80 -12.99
C LEU A 158 -5.99 4.43 -12.36
N ARG A 159 -5.89 3.37 -13.17
CA ARG A 159 -5.58 2.02 -12.68
C ARG A 159 -4.14 1.91 -12.22
N ALA A 160 -3.19 2.54 -12.92
CA ALA A 160 -1.81 2.60 -12.49
C ALA A 160 -1.68 3.39 -11.17
N VAL A 161 -2.43 4.49 -11.03
CA VAL A 161 -2.51 5.28 -9.79
C VAL A 161 -3.07 4.45 -8.63
N GLN A 162 -4.18 3.74 -8.85
CA GLN A 162 -4.78 2.86 -7.85
C GLN A 162 -3.84 1.71 -7.45
N LEU A 163 -3.13 1.10 -8.41
CA LEU A 163 -2.12 0.08 -8.14
C LEU A 163 -0.97 0.64 -7.29
N LEU A 164 -0.47 1.82 -7.63
CA LEU A 164 0.58 2.49 -6.87
C LEU A 164 0.11 2.79 -5.45
N GLU A 165 -1.11 3.29 -5.28
CA GLU A 165 -1.67 3.62 -3.96
C GLU A 165 -1.72 2.38 -3.07
N GLN A 166 -2.25 1.27 -3.57
CA GLN A 166 -2.30 0.01 -2.81
C GLN A 166 -0.90 -0.56 -2.53
N ALA A 167 0.02 -0.46 -3.49
CA ALA A 167 1.39 -0.95 -3.34
C ALA A 167 2.18 -0.13 -2.32
N VAL A 168 2.08 1.20 -2.34
CA VAL A 168 2.72 2.11 -1.39
C VAL A 168 2.13 1.88 0.00
N ALA A 169 0.80 1.79 0.14
CA ALA A 169 0.15 1.53 1.42
C ALA A 169 0.59 0.19 2.04
N LEU A 170 0.65 -0.89 1.25
CA LEU A 170 1.16 -2.16 1.75
C LEU A 170 2.65 -2.04 2.14
N LEU A 171 3.46 -1.35 1.33
CA LEU A 171 4.87 -1.14 1.65
C LEU A 171 5.06 -0.35 2.95
N SER A 172 4.22 0.66 3.21
CA SER A 172 4.18 1.40 4.48
C SER A 172 3.94 0.47 5.66
N ASN A 173 2.87 -0.34 5.61
CA ASN A 173 2.54 -1.30 6.67
C ASN A 173 3.68 -2.29 6.95
N LEU A 174 4.36 -2.76 5.89
CA LEU A 174 5.51 -3.65 6.02
C LEU A 174 6.72 -2.95 6.66
N CYS A 175 7.03 -1.72 6.23
CA CYS A 175 8.16 -0.96 6.74
C CYS A 175 7.96 -0.53 8.21
N GLU A 176 6.71 -0.23 8.60
CA GLU A 176 6.37 0.13 9.99
C GLU A 176 6.59 -1.06 10.92
N SER A 177 6.33 -2.26 10.41
CA SER A 177 6.37 -3.49 11.19
C SER A 177 7.74 -4.17 11.18
N CYS A 178 8.56 -3.95 10.15
CA CYS A 178 9.72 -4.80 9.86
C CYS A 178 10.89 -4.02 9.24
N GLN A 179 12.01 -3.93 9.96
CA GLN A 179 13.25 -3.34 9.44
C GLN A 179 13.78 -4.06 8.19
N ALA A 180 13.53 -5.36 8.04
CA ALA A 180 13.92 -6.10 6.85
C ALA A 180 13.21 -5.59 5.59
N ALA A 181 11.96 -5.13 5.70
CA ALA A 181 11.23 -4.55 4.58
C ALA A 181 11.90 -3.26 4.08
N ILE A 182 12.44 -2.43 4.98
CA ILE A 182 13.18 -1.21 4.61
C ILE A 182 14.50 -1.57 3.89
N ASN A 183 15.18 -2.64 4.35
CA ASN A 183 16.39 -3.14 3.69
C ASN A 183 16.07 -3.65 2.27
N GLU A 184 15.00 -4.42 2.11
CA GLU A 184 14.54 -4.92 0.81
C GLU A 184 14.11 -3.79 -0.12
N LEU A 185 13.41 -2.76 0.38
CA LEU A 185 13.07 -1.54 -0.37
C LEU A 185 14.33 -0.86 -0.92
N THR A 186 15.35 -0.71 -0.06
CA THR A 186 16.62 -0.07 -0.43
C THR A 186 17.36 -0.88 -1.50
N GLN A 187 17.45 -2.21 -1.31
CA GLN A 187 18.07 -3.12 -2.27
C GLN A 187 17.30 -3.20 -3.60
N GLY A 188 15.97 -3.04 -3.55
CA GLY A 188 15.09 -3.01 -4.71
C GLY A 188 15.08 -1.69 -5.48
N GLU A 189 15.95 -0.73 -5.11
CA GLU A 189 16.05 0.59 -5.75
C GLU A 189 14.69 1.32 -5.84
N LEU A 190 13.91 1.29 -4.76
CA LEU A 190 12.57 1.90 -4.75
C LEU A 190 12.56 3.40 -4.47
N LEU A 191 13.66 4.01 -4.00
CA LEU A 191 13.72 5.46 -3.77
C LEU A 191 13.44 6.29 -5.05
N PRO A 192 14.03 6.02 -6.23
CA PRO A 192 13.73 6.77 -7.44
C PRO A 192 12.24 6.81 -7.81
N PRO A 193 11.50 5.68 -7.93
CA PRO A 193 10.07 5.77 -8.23
C PRO A 193 9.26 6.40 -7.09
N ILE A 194 9.60 6.18 -5.82
CA ILE A 194 8.92 6.83 -4.68
C ILE A 194 9.08 8.36 -4.74
N PHE A 195 10.30 8.86 -4.94
CA PHE A 195 10.53 10.30 -5.07
C PHE A 195 9.92 10.89 -6.34
N LYS A 196 9.79 10.11 -7.42
CA LYS A 196 9.06 10.53 -8.61
C LYS A 196 7.58 10.75 -8.30
N VAL A 197 6.95 9.83 -7.55
CA VAL A 197 5.56 9.99 -7.09
C VAL A 197 5.43 11.20 -6.16
N ALA A 198 6.36 11.42 -5.23
CA ALA A 198 6.37 12.61 -4.36
C ALA A 198 6.51 13.93 -5.15
N ALA A 199 7.30 13.94 -6.23
CA ALA A 199 7.49 15.13 -7.04
C ALA A 199 6.26 15.45 -7.91
N GLN A 200 5.66 14.43 -8.55
CA GLN A 200 4.69 14.61 -9.63
C GLN A 200 3.25 14.22 -9.26
N GLY A 201 3.04 13.33 -8.29
CA GLY A 201 1.74 12.73 -7.96
C GLY A 201 0.74 13.65 -7.26
N ARG A 202 0.99 14.96 -7.20
CA ARG A 202 0.23 15.95 -6.42
C ARG A 202 -1.25 16.05 -6.81
N VAL A 203 -1.59 15.67 -8.05
CA VAL A 203 -2.97 15.63 -8.55
C VAL A 203 -3.76 14.47 -7.92
N HIS A 204 -3.06 13.41 -7.51
CA HIS A 204 -3.63 12.20 -6.91
C HIS A 204 -3.40 12.21 -5.40
N THR A 205 -4.22 12.99 -4.68
CA THR A 205 -4.01 13.31 -3.25
C THR A 205 -3.79 12.08 -2.37
N ALA A 206 -4.53 10.99 -2.56
CA ALA A 206 -4.41 9.78 -1.75
C ALA A 206 -3.04 9.12 -1.92
N LEU A 207 -2.64 8.81 -3.16
CA LEU A 207 -1.32 8.29 -3.49
C LEU A 207 -0.20 9.21 -2.99
N HIS A 208 -0.33 10.52 -3.21
CA HIS A 208 0.69 11.49 -2.81
C HIS A 208 0.89 11.50 -1.29
N LEU A 209 -0.20 11.57 -0.52
CA LEU A 209 -0.13 11.55 0.93
C LEU A 209 0.47 10.23 1.44
N GLU A 210 0.04 9.09 0.90
CA GLU A 210 0.57 7.79 1.28
C GLU A 210 2.06 7.64 0.99
N THR A 211 2.52 8.23 -0.13
CA THR A 211 3.94 8.28 -0.49
C THR A 211 4.75 9.11 0.51
N LEU A 212 4.22 10.25 0.97
CA LEU A 212 4.91 11.08 1.95
C LEU A 212 4.95 10.44 3.33
N LYS A 213 3.88 9.76 3.75
CA LYS A 213 3.89 8.95 4.98
C LYS A 213 4.94 7.86 4.94
N LEU A 214 5.05 7.13 3.81
CA LEU A 214 6.10 6.14 3.62
C LEU A 214 7.49 6.77 3.77
N LEU A 215 7.72 7.92 3.11
CA LEU A 215 9.01 8.63 3.21
C LEU A 215 9.31 9.10 4.62
N LEU A 216 8.31 9.62 5.35
CA LEU A 216 8.47 10.03 6.75
C LEU A 216 8.89 8.84 7.61
N LEU A 217 8.17 7.73 7.46
CA LEU A 217 8.42 6.47 8.18
C LEU A 217 9.83 5.92 7.91
N ILE A 218 10.22 5.74 6.64
CA ILE A 218 11.48 5.07 6.32
C ILE A 218 12.71 5.95 6.60
N THR A 219 12.54 7.26 6.71
CA THR A 219 13.61 8.19 7.09
C THR A 219 13.79 8.27 8.61
N GLU A 220 12.81 7.84 9.39
CA GLU A 220 12.88 7.84 10.85
C GLU A 220 13.93 6.80 11.32
N GLY A 221 14.97 7.27 12.02
CA GLY A 221 16.00 6.41 12.60
C GLY A 221 16.90 5.67 11.60
N ASN A 222 16.78 5.91 10.29
CA ASN A 222 17.51 5.17 9.26
C ASN A 222 18.67 5.97 8.66
N ALA A 223 19.81 5.98 9.35
CA ALA A 223 20.99 6.76 8.94
C ALA A 223 21.49 6.41 7.53
N GLN A 224 21.53 5.11 7.18
CA GLN A 224 22.04 4.68 5.88
C GLN A 224 21.14 5.16 4.73
N LEU A 225 19.82 5.04 4.88
CA LEU A 225 18.89 5.55 3.89
C LEU A 225 18.97 7.08 3.79
N ASN A 226 19.09 7.75 4.93
CA ASN A 226 19.19 9.20 5.01
C ASN A 226 20.45 9.74 4.33
N GLU A 227 21.58 9.02 4.39
CA GLU A 227 22.79 9.35 3.63
C GLU A 227 22.56 9.27 2.11
N VAL A 228 21.86 8.23 1.63
CA VAL A 228 21.51 8.09 0.21
C VAL A 228 20.62 9.24 -0.24
N ILE A 229 19.62 9.62 0.57
CA ILE A 229 18.73 10.73 0.27
C ILE A 229 19.49 12.06 0.29
N ALA A 230 20.36 12.26 1.27
CA ALA A 230 21.17 13.46 1.41
C ALA A 230 22.17 13.65 0.26
N ALA A 231 22.72 12.56 -0.28
CA ALA A 231 23.63 12.60 -1.42
C ALA A 231 22.92 12.92 -2.75
N ASN A 232 21.59 12.84 -2.80
CA ASN A 232 20.82 13.07 -4.02
C ASN A 232 20.13 14.45 -4.03
N SER A 233 20.69 15.37 -4.81
CA SER A 233 20.17 16.74 -4.90
C SER A 233 18.73 16.81 -5.43
N ALA A 234 18.29 15.88 -6.27
CA ALA A 234 16.92 15.87 -6.78
C ALA A 234 15.90 15.52 -5.69
N TYR A 235 16.28 14.64 -4.76
CA TYR A 235 15.43 14.29 -3.61
C TYR A 235 15.33 15.46 -2.63
N GLN A 236 16.45 16.10 -2.33
CA GLN A 236 16.46 17.32 -1.51
C GLN A 236 15.63 18.45 -2.12
N GLN A 237 15.75 18.69 -3.43
CA GLN A 237 14.93 19.66 -4.15
C GLN A 237 13.44 19.32 -4.10
N THR A 238 13.08 18.03 -4.22
CA THR A 238 11.69 17.58 -4.12
C THR A 238 11.11 17.90 -2.74
N ILE A 239 11.83 17.59 -1.66
CA ILE A 239 11.42 17.88 -0.28
C ILE A 239 11.26 19.38 -0.08
N GLY A 240 12.26 20.18 -0.48
CA GLY A 240 12.20 21.64 -0.37
C GLY A 240 11.04 22.25 -1.15
N ALA A 241 10.77 21.76 -2.36
CA ALA A 241 9.65 22.22 -3.18
C ALA A 241 8.28 21.88 -2.56
N LEU A 242 8.16 20.76 -1.85
CA LEU A 242 6.93 20.40 -1.14
C LEU A 242 6.68 21.31 0.07
N ILE A 243 7.72 21.62 0.85
CA ILE A 243 7.61 22.51 2.03
C ILE A 243 7.17 23.92 1.62
N GLN A 244 7.69 24.42 0.49
CA GLN A 244 7.45 25.79 0.00
C GLN A 244 6.23 25.94 -0.90
N ALA A 245 5.54 24.85 -1.26
CA ALA A 245 4.39 24.92 -2.15
C ALA A 245 3.12 25.32 -1.37
N ASP A 246 2.83 26.62 -1.30
CA ASP A 246 1.67 27.17 -0.58
C ASP A 246 0.31 26.70 -1.12
N GLN A 247 0.26 26.22 -2.36
CA GLN A 247 -0.93 25.61 -2.96
C GLN A 247 -1.23 24.20 -2.45
N LEU A 248 -0.29 23.55 -1.75
CA LEU A 248 -0.50 22.25 -1.13
C LEU A 248 -1.16 22.42 0.24
N SER A 249 -1.91 21.39 0.66
CA SER A 249 -2.52 21.38 1.99
C SER A 249 -1.45 21.46 3.08
N LEU A 250 -1.82 22.04 4.22
CA LEU A 250 -0.94 22.11 5.39
C LEU A 250 -0.44 20.71 5.80
N GLN A 251 -1.29 19.69 5.73
CA GLN A 251 -0.92 18.30 6.00
C GLN A 251 0.24 17.82 5.11
N VAL A 252 0.15 18.01 3.80
CA VAL A 252 1.21 17.59 2.85
C VAL A 252 2.53 18.31 3.14
N ARG A 253 2.47 19.60 3.45
CA ARG A 253 3.65 20.38 3.81
C ARG A 253 4.26 19.91 5.12
N LEU A 254 3.45 19.54 6.11
CA LEU A 254 3.91 19.00 7.39
C LEU A 254 4.57 17.63 7.25
N GLU A 255 4.05 16.74 6.41
CA GLU A 255 4.72 15.46 6.09
C GLU A 255 6.10 15.73 5.48
N ALA A 256 6.20 16.67 4.53
CA ALA A 256 7.48 17.06 3.93
C ALA A 256 8.45 17.69 4.95
N VAL A 257 7.94 18.48 5.92
CA VAL A 257 8.73 18.99 7.04
C VAL A 257 9.25 17.84 7.91
N GLY A 258 8.41 16.85 8.25
CA GLY A 258 8.83 15.69 9.03
C GLY A 258 9.95 14.90 8.35
N ILE A 259 9.82 14.66 7.03
CA ILE A 259 10.88 14.04 6.21
C ILE A 259 12.17 14.87 6.31
N ALA A 260 12.09 16.19 6.14
CA ALA A 260 13.26 17.07 6.25
C ALA A 260 13.90 17.03 7.63
N MET A 261 13.10 16.96 8.70
CA MET A 261 13.59 16.88 10.09
C MET A 261 14.35 15.59 10.38
N ASN A 262 13.93 14.47 9.76
CA ASN A 262 14.63 13.19 9.86
C ASN A 262 16.01 13.22 9.15
N LEU A 263 16.20 14.14 8.19
CA LEU A 263 17.42 14.27 7.40
C LEU A 263 18.36 15.33 8.02
N GLN A 264 19.30 14.88 8.85
CA GLN A 264 20.24 15.78 9.56
C GLN A 264 20.95 16.78 8.64
N THR A 265 21.32 16.38 7.43
CA THR A 265 21.96 17.26 6.44
C THR A 265 21.08 18.42 6.01
N ILE A 266 19.76 18.23 5.95
CA ILE A 266 18.82 19.31 5.62
C ILE A 266 18.72 20.28 6.79
N MET A 267 18.62 19.76 8.01
CA MET A 267 18.46 20.56 9.24
C MET A 267 19.70 21.35 9.64
N GLN A 268 20.89 20.95 9.18
CA GLN A 268 22.14 21.69 9.44
C GLN A 268 22.29 22.97 8.61
N VAL A 269 21.44 23.18 7.62
CA VAL A 269 21.45 24.38 6.77
C VAL A 269 20.42 25.38 7.31
N GLU A 270 20.89 26.53 7.79
CA GLU A 270 20.06 27.57 8.40
C GLU A 270 18.89 28.01 7.50
N ASP A 271 19.15 28.25 6.21
CA ASP A 271 18.12 28.61 5.22
C ASP A 271 16.98 27.58 5.13
N ASN A 272 17.27 26.29 5.31
CA ASN A 272 16.23 25.25 5.30
C ASN A 272 15.37 25.32 6.56
N VAL A 273 15.98 25.60 7.71
CA VAL A 273 15.25 25.79 8.97
C VAL A 273 14.32 27.00 8.87
N THR A 274 14.81 28.13 8.33
CA THR A 274 13.98 29.33 8.09
C THR A 274 12.78 29.03 7.19
N ARG A 275 12.92 28.13 6.23
CA ARG A 275 11.83 27.69 5.33
C ARG A 275 10.80 26.78 6.00
N ILE A 276 11.19 26.03 7.03
CA ILE A 276 10.33 25.11 7.77
C ILE A 276 9.45 25.83 8.79
N VAL A 277 10.02 26.83 9.48
CA VAL A 277 9.36 27.54 10.61
C VAL A 277 7.95 28.05 10.26
N PRO A 278 7.70 28.73 9.13
CA PRO A 278 6.36 29.22 8.81
C PRO A 278 5.30 28.12 8.68
N VAL A 279 5.69 26.92 8.24
CA VAL A 279 4.77 25.78 8.12
C VAL A 279 4.39 25.24 9.51
N LEU A 280 5.37 25.18 10.42
CA LEU A 280 5.15 24.78 11.82
C LEU A 280 4.30 25.82 12.56
N GLU A 281 4.56 27.11 12.35
CA GLU A 281 3.75 28.20 12.92
C GLU A 281 2.30 28.11 12.44
N ALA A 282 2.07 27.86 11.14
CA ALA A 282 0.72 27.67 10.61
C ALA A 282 0.01 26.46 11.23
N ALA A 283 0.74 25.40 11.55
CA ALA A 283 0.20 24.22 12.24
C ALA A 283 -0.12 24.49 13.71
N LEU A 284 0.72 25.26 14.41
CA LEU A 284 0.47 25.64 15.81
C LEU A 284 -0.64 26.68 15.94
N ALA A 285 -0.81 27.54 14.94
CA ALA A 285 -1.91 28.50 14.86
C ALA A 285 -3.26 27.84 14.47
N TYR A 286 -3.26 26.56 14.10
CA TYR A 286 -4.46 25.85 13.70
C TYR A 286 -5.38 25.60 14.91
N ASP A 287 -6.51 26.28 14.94
CA ASP A 287 -7.52 26.12 15.99
C ASP A 287 -8.36 24.84 15.74
N ALA A 288 -7.78 23.70 16.13
CA ALA A 288 -8.44 22.40 16.02
C ALA A 288 -9.76 22.35 16.82
N VAL A 289 -9.86 23.08 17.93
CA VAL A 289 -11.06 23.07 18.79
C VAL A 289 -12.23 23.71 18.05
N ASN A 290 -12.02 24.89 17.47
CA ASN A 290 -13.05 25.57 16.70
C ASN A 290 -13.47 24.75 15.47
N VAL A 291 -12.51 24.14 14.75
CA VAL A 291 -12.83 23.30 13.59
C VAL A 291 -13.68 22.07 13.99
N VAL A 292 -13.34 21.40 15.09
CA VAL A 292 -14.13 20.27 15.60
C VAL A 292 -15.53 20.72 16.01
N GLN A 293 -15.67 21.88 16.66
CA GLN A 293 -16.98 22.43 17.01
C GLN A 293 -17.82 22.74 15.77
N MET A 294 -17.22 23.36 14.74
CA MET A 294 -17.89 23.63 13.47
C MET A 294 -18.32 22.33 12.77
N ALA A 295 -17.46 21.31 12.76
CA ALA A 295 -17.78 20.01 12.18
C ALA A 295 -18.92 19.31 12.93
N GLN A 296 -18.93 19.38 14.28
CA GLN A 296 -20.03 18.85 15.10
C GLN A 296 -21.35 19.57 14.81
N GLN A 297 -21.34 20.90 14.74
CA GLN A 297 -22.53 21.68 14.40
C GLN A 297 -23.04 21.34 12.99
N ALA A 298 -22.14 21.22 12.01
CA ALA A 298 -22.50 20.82 10.65
C ALA A 298 -23.11 19.41 10.61
N SER A 299 -22.56 18.45 11.37
CA SER A 299 -23.10 17.09 11.49
C SER A 299 -24.50 17.08 12.09
N GLN A 300 -24.71 17.80 13.19
CA GLN A 300 -26.02 17.91 13.85
C GLN A 300 -27.06 18.54 12.91
N ASN A 301 -26.66 19.61 12.20
CA ASN A 301 -27.53 20.26 11.23
C ASN A 301 -27.89 19.33 10.06
N PHE A 302 -26.94 18.53 9.58
CA PHE A 302 -27.18 17.55 8.52
C PHE A 302 -28.18 16.47 8.95
N GLU A 303 -28.05 15.92 10.16
CA GLU A 303 -29.02 14.97 10.71
C GLU A 303 -30.41 15.58 10.85
N LEU A 304 -30.51 16.83 11.31
CA LEU A 304 -31.78 17.55 11.40
C LEU A 304 -32.40 17.79 10.01
N SER A 305 -31.61 18.17 9.01
CA SER A 305 -32.08 18.34 7.63
C SER A 305 -32.57 17.02 7.02
N GLN A 306 -31.89 15.90 7.28
CA GLN A 306 -32.38 14.59 6.82
C GLN A 306 -33.70 14.20 7.47
N LYS A 307 -33.88 14.45 8.77
CA LYS A 307 -35.15 14.18 9.46
C LYS A 307 -36.30 15.03 8.91
N SER A 308 -36.05 16.31 8.66
CA SER A 308 -37.05 17.22 8.06
C SER A 308 -37.50 16.77 6.67
N LEU A 309 -36.58 16.29 5.82
CA LEU A 309 -36.92 15.78 4.49
C LEU A 309 -37.78 14.50 4.55
N LEU A 310 -37.50 13.61 5.52
CA LEU A 310 -38.28 12.39 5.72
C LEU A 310 -39.65 12.64 6.35
N GLU A 311 -39.80 13.72 7.13
CA GLU A 311 -41.09 14.14 7.67
C GLU A 311 -41.97 14.76 6.58
N ASP A 312 -41.41 15.54 5.65
CA ASP A 312 -42.15 16.14 4.53
C ASP A 312 -42.59 15.11 3.47
N GLU A 313 -41.85 14.01 3.26
CA GLU A 313 -42.23 12.93 2.35
C GLU A 313 -43.37 12.03 2.88
N ASN A 314 -43.70 12.10 4.18
CA ASN A 314 -44.76 11.32 4.81
C ASN A 314 -46.11 12.06 4.92
N VAL A 315 -46.26 13.23 4.28
CA VAL A 315 -47.46 14.09 4.44
C VAL A 315 -48.54 13.87 3.37
N ASP A 316 -48.34 13.04 2.35
CA ASP A 316 -49.37 12.76 1.34
C ASP A 316 -49.78 11.28 1.30
N ASP A 317 -50.83 10.90 2.03
CA ASP A 317 -51.85 9.93 1.57
C ASP A 317 -53.12 9.87 2.47
N ASP A 318 -53.62 11.01 2.96
CA ASP A 318 -54.93 11.09 3.62
C ASP A 318 -55.70 12.37 3.20
N THR A 319 -56.19 12.39 1.95
CA THR A 319 -57.31 13.28 1.52
C THR A 319 -58.29 12.53 0.65
#